data_AF-A0A6J4YPY8-F1
#
_entry.id   AF-A0A6J4YPY8-F1
#
_cell.length_a   1.000
_cell.length_b   1.000
_cell.length_c   1.000
_cell.angle_alpha   90.00
_cell.angle_beta   90.00
_cell.angle_gamma   90.00
#
_symmetry.space_group_name_H-M   'P 1'
#
loop_
_entity.id
_entity.type
_entity.pdbx_description
1 polymer ?
#
loop_
_entity_poly.entity_id
_entity_poly.type
_entity_poly.pdbx_seq_one_letter_code
_entity_poly.pdbx_strand_id
1 'polypeptide(L)'
;MIITDAKTYVVENPPPHFGGQYWVFLKLTADSGVEGFGEAYSVPFHPQIAASMIEDVCGRYVLGSDPFKIERLWRIIYSSGYTQRSDLSIMAAISAVEMACWDIIGKELDKPVYELLGGAGA
;
A
#
# COMPACT_ATOMS: atom_id res chain seq x y z
N MET A 1 5.17 -11.79 12.74
CA MET A 1 4.31 -10.68 12.35
C MET A 1 3.79 -10.95 10.96
N ILE A 2 2.49 -10.86 10.77
CA ILE A 2 1.82 -11.05 9.48
C ILE A 2 0.72 -10.02 9.32
N ILE A 3 0.40 -9.69 8.08
CA ILE A 3 -0.76 -8.86 7.74
C ILE A 3 -2.01 -9.74 7.76
N THR A 4 -3.01 -9.35 8.54
CA THR A 4 -4.23 -10.13 8.78
C THR A 4 -5.47 -9.56 8.10
N ASP A 5 -5.48 -8.26 7.81
CA ASP A 5 -6.59 -7.57 7.16
C ASP A 5 -6.08 -6.51 6.18
N ALA A 6 -6.86 -6.28 5.12
CA ALA A 6 -6.62 -5.26 4.12
C ALA A 6 -7.95 -4.62 3.73
N LYS A 7 -8.04 -3.30 3.84
CA LYS A 7 -9.27 -2.54 3.56
C LYS A 7 -8.99 -1.28 2.79
N THR A 8 -9.76 -1.03 1.74
CA THR A 8 -9.65 0.19 0.95
C THR A 8 -10.71 1.23 1.33
N TYR A 9 -10.40 2.49 1.03
CA TYR A 9 -11.31 3.61 1.20
C TYR A 9 -11.24 4.50 -0.04
N VAL A 10 -12.37 4.65 -0.73
CA VAL A 10 -12.54 5.69 -1.73
C VAL A 10 -13.14 6.90 -1.05
N VAL A 11 -12.40 8.00 -1.01
CA VAL A 11 -12.81 9.23 -0.33
C VAL A 11 -13.00 10.33 -1.36
N GLU A 12 -14.22 10.85 -1.45
CA GLU A 12 -14.53 12.01 -2.28
C GLU A 12 -13.91 13.26 -1.63
N ASN A 13 -13.21 14.06 -2.44
CA ASN A 13 -12.69 15.34 -2.01
C ASN A 13 -13.80 16.38 -2.19
N PRO A 14 -14.24 17.11 -1.14
CA PRO A 14 -15.31 18.09 -1.28
C PRO A 14 -14.89 19.29 -2.18
N PRO A 15 -15.86 20.05 -2.71
CA PRO A 15 -15.56 21.30 -3.43
C PRO A 15 -14.67 22.23 -2.60
N PRO A 16 -13.66 22.89 -3.21
CA PRO A 16 -13.44 23.05 -4.65
C PRO A 16 -12.50 22.02 -5.29
N HIS A 17 -12.27 20.85 -4.67
CA HIS A 17 -11.46 19.74 -5.21
C HIS A 17 -9.96 20.06 -5.42
N PHE A 18 -9.35 20.85 -4.54
CA PHE A 18 -7.89 21.02 -4.58
C PHE A 18 -7.20 19.68 -4.33
N GLY A 19 -6.32 19.26 -5.25
CA GLY A 19 -5.64 17.96 -5.17
C GLY A 19 -6.37 16.77 -5.82
N GLY A 20 -7.47 17.02 -6.56
CA GLY A 20 -8.20 15.99 -7.30
C GLY A 20 -9.61 15.76 -6.75
N GLN A 21 -10.41 14.93 -7.45
CA GLN A 21 -11.81 14.67 -7.09
C GLN A 21 -11.99 13.62 -5.99
N TYR A 22 -11.01 12.74 -5.83
CA TYR A 22 -11.06 11.65 -4.86
C TYR A 22 -9.64 11.15 -4.56
N TRP A 23 -9.52 10.41 -3.46
CA TRP A 23 -8.33 9.66 -3.08
C TRP A 23 -8.69 8.21 -2.79
N VAL A 24 -7.75 7.30 -3.03
CA VAL A 24 -7.92 5.87 -2.77
C VAL A 24 -6.88 5.43 -1.75
N PHE A 25 -7.33 5.20 -0.52
CA PHE A 25 -6.48 4.77 0.58
C PHE A 25 -6.56 3.26 0.78
N LEU A 26 -5.46 2.69 1.27
CA LEU A 26 -5.34 1.33 1.75
C LEU A 26 -4.97 1.38 3.22
N LYS A 27 -5.66 0.56 4.03
CA LYS A 27 -5.26 0.22 5.40
C LYS A 27 -4.91 -1.26 5.47
N LEU A 28 -3.75 -1.57 6.03
CA LEU A 28 -3.33 -2.92 6.38
C LEU A 28 -3.30 -3.06 7.90
N THR A 29 -3.70 -4.22 8.43
CA THR A 29 -3.67 -4.51 9.87
C THR A 29 -2.78 -5.72 10.14
N ALA A 30 -1.79 -5.57 11.02
CA ALA A 30 -0.91 -6.66 11.44
C ALA A 30 -1.55 -7.54 12.55
N ASP A 31 -1.02 -8.74 12.75
CA ASP A 31 -1.40 -9.66 13.84
C ASP A 31 -1.12 -9.10 15.24
N SER A 32 -0.22 -8.12 15.36
CA SER A 32 0.00 -7.31 16.56
C SER A 32 -1.11 -6.30 16.84
N GLY A 33 -1.99 -6.04 15.88
CA GLY A 33 -3.00 -4.98 15.92
C GLY A 33 -2.52 -3.62 15.39
N VAL A 34 -1.25 -3.48 14.98
CA VAL A 34 -0.76 -2.24 14.36
C VAL A 34 -1.38 -2.06 12.97
N GLU A 35 -1.85 -0.85 12.70
CA GLU A 35 -2.43 -0.47 11.41
C GLU A 35 -1.47 0.43 10.62
N GLY A 36 -1.29 0.14 9.33
CA GLY A 36 -0.52 0.95 8.39
C GLY A 36 -1.39 1.49 7.27
N PHE A 37 -1.09 2.71 6.81
CA PHE A 37 -1.82 3.38 5.75
C PHE A 37 -0.95 3.69 4.54
N GLY A 38 -1.54 3.57 3.36
CA GLY A 38 -0.94 3.98 2.09
C GLY A 38 -2.01 4.52 1.15
N GLU A 39 -1.56 5.17 0.07
CA GLU A 39 -2.41 5.76 -0.94
C GLU A 39 -2.04 5.23 -2.33
N ALA A 40 -3.05 4.89 -3.14
CA ALA A 40 -2.85 4.56 -4.54
C ALA A 40 -3.11 5.79 -5.39
N TYR A 41 -2.19 6.09 -6.30
CA TYR A 41 -2.28 7.24 -7.21
C TYR A 41 -2.18 6.80 -8.67
N SER A 42 -2.79 7.56 -9.58
CA SER A 42 -2.71 7.37 -11.04
C SER A 42 -3.25 6.04 -11.59
N VAL A 43 -4.28 5.46 -10.99
CA VAL A 43 -4.95 4.29 -11.58
C VAL A 43 -5.88 4.75 -12.71
N PRO A 44 -5.76 4.27 -13.96
CA PRO A 44 -6.51 4.76 -15.13
C PRO A 44 -7.95 4.21 -15.18
N PHE A 45 -8.57 4.02 -14.02
CA PHE A 45 -9.92 3.47 -13.85
C PHE A 45 -10.67 4.25 -12.76
N HIS A 46 -12.01 4.10 -12.72
CA HIS A 46 -12.84 4.70 -11.68
C HIS A 46 -12.37 4.23 -10.28
N PRO A 47 -12.46 5.05 -9.21
CA PRO A 47 -11.82 4.73 -7.93
C PRO A 47 -12.30 3.44 -7.27
N GLN A 48 -13.57 3.04 -7.44
CA GLN A 48 -14.06 1.76 -6.94
C GLN A 48 -13.41 0.56 -7.66
N ILE A 49 -13.05 0.70 -8.94
CA ILE A 49 -12.31 -0.32 -9.68
C ILE A 49 -10.86 -0.35 -9.17
N ALA A 50 -10.24 0.83 -8.98
CA ALA A 50 -8.90 0.92 -8.39
C ALA A 50 -8.83 0.25 -7.01
N ALA A 51 -9.80 0.53 -6.14
CA ALA A 51 -9.97 -0.11 -4.83
C ALA A 51 -10.05 -1.64 -4.97
N SER A 52 -10.93 -2.14 -5.84
CA SER A 52 -11.10 -3.58 -6.07
C SER A 52 -9.81 -4.25 -6.57
N MET A 53 -9.03 -3.57 -7.43
CA MET A 53 -7.72 -4.07 -7.89
C MET A 53 -6.72 -4.18 -6.74
N ILE A 54 -6.69 -3.20 -5.84
CA ILE A 54 -5.81 -3.21 -4.67
C ILE A 54 -6.21 -4.34 -3.72
N GLU A 55 -7.51 -4.53 -3.48
CA GLU A 55 -8.03 -5.62 -2.64
C GLU A 55 -7.69 -7.00 -3.20
N ASP A 56 -7.80 -7.19 -4.51
CA ASP A 56 -7.39 -8.43 -5.17
C ASP A 56 -5.87 -8.68 -5.06
N VAL A 57 -5.03 -7.66 -5.25
CA VAL A 57 -3.58 -7.75 -5.00
C VAL A 57 -3.31 -8.13 -3.54
N CYS A 58 -4.02 -7.51 -2.60
CA CYS A 58 -3.84 -7.78 -1.18
C CYS A 58 -4.22 -9.22 -0.82
N GLY A 59 -5.38 -9.69 -1.29
CA GLY A 59 -5.85 -11.04 -1.05
C GLY A 59 -4.92 -12.12 -1.62
N ARG A 60 -4.32 -11.87 -2.79
CA ARG A 60 -3.42 -12.85 -3.44
C ARG A 60 -2.02 -12.88 -2.84
N TYR A 61 -1.48 -11.74 -2.41
CA TYR A 61 -0.04 -11.62 -2.16
C TYR A 61 0.33 -11.01 -0.79
N VAL A 62 -0.56 -10.23 -0.18
CA VAL A 62 -0.23 -9.41 1.00
C VAL A 62 -0.74 -10.04 2.29
N LEU A 63 -1.97 -10.56 2.31
CA LEU A 63 -2.51 -11.25 3.47
C LEU A 63 -1.66 -12.48 3.83
N GLY A 64 -1.35 -12.63 5.12
CA GLY A 64 -0.45 -13.67 5.63
C GLY A 64 1.04 -13.39 5.44
N SER A 65 1.42 -12.30 4.76
CA SER A 65 2.82 -11.92 4.57
C SER A 65 3.34 -11.05 5.71
N ASP A 66 4.63 -11.14 5.96
CA ASP A 66 5.36 -10.30 6.91
C ASP A 66 5.62 -8.91 6.31
N PRO A 67 5.14 -7.80 6.93
CA PRO A 67 5.33 -6.45 6.40
C PRO A 67 6.80 -6.05 6.27
N PHE A 68 7.72 -6.65 7.05
CA PHE A 68 9.17 -6.40 6.94
C PHE A 68 9.79 -6.99 5.66
N LYS A 69 9.06 -7.78 4.87
CA LYS A 69 9.54 -8.40 3.63
C LYS A 69 9.13 -7.61 2.39
N ILE A 70 9.30 -6.28 2.43
CA ILE A 70 8.91 -5.33 1.37
C ILE A 70 9.44 -5.75 0.00
N GLU A 71 10.75 -5.99 -0.14
CA GLU A 71 11.37 -6.42 -1.40
C GLU A 71 10.74 -7.70 -1.98
N ARG A 72 10.38 -8.66 -1.12
CA ARG A 72 9.71 -9.89 -1.53
C ARG A 72 8.30 -9.60 -2.02
N LEU A 73 7.52 -8.82 -1.26
CA LEU A 73 6.17 -8.41 -1.65
C LEU A 73 6.18 -7.67 -2.99
N TRP A 74 7.06 -6.68 -3.12
CA TRP A 74 7.24 -5.91 -4.35
C TRP A 74 7.50 -6.83 -5.53
N ARG A 75 8.48 -7.75 -5.43
CA ARG A 75 8.84 -8.66 -6.53
C ARG A 75 7.73 -9.63 -6.91
N ILE A 76 7.01 -10.16 -5.92
CA ILE A 76 5.89 -11.09 -6.16
C ILE A 76 4.75 -10.38 -6.89
N ILE A 77 4.37 -9.17 -6.44
CA ILE A 77 3.29 -8.40 -7.06
C ILE A 77 3.72 -7.91 -8.46
N TYR A 78 4.93 -7.36 -8.59
CA TYR A 78 5.49 -6.87 -9.86
C TYR A 78 5.59 -7.97 -10.93
N SER A 79 5.87 -9.20 -10.53
CA SER A 79 6.00 -10.34 -11.45
C SER A 79 4.68 -11.10 -11.66
N SER A 80 3.60 -10.68 -11.00
CA SER A 80 2.32 -11.38 -11.05
C SER A 80 1.79 -11.49 -12.48
N GLY A 81 1.14 -12.63 -12.78
CA GLY A 81 0.61 -12.89 -14.12
C GLY A 81 1.68 -13.05 -15.21
N TYR A 82 2.93 -13.39 -14.86
CA TYR A 82 4.04 -13.52 -15.81
C TYR A 82 4.34 -12.21 -16.57
N THR A 83 4.25 -11.09 -15.88
CA THR A 83 4.44 -9.75 -16.48
C THR A 83 5.87 -9.24 -16.30
N GLN A 84 6.29 -9.04 -15.04
CA GLN A 84 7.62 -8.57 -14.65
C GLN A 84 8.08 -7.32 -15.42
N ARG A 85 7.12 -6.44 -15.71
CA ARG A 85 7.31 -5.17 -16.41
C ARG A 85 6.44 -4.12 -15.75
N SER A 86 6.86 -2.85 -15.82
CA SER A 86 6.08 -1.76 -15.27
C SER A 86 4.70 -1.70 -15.91
N ASP A 87 3.66 -1.79 -15.08
CA ASP A 87 2.27 -1.54 -15.40
C ASP A 87 1.75 -0.47 -14.43
N LEU A 88 1.04 0.52 -14.96
CA LEU A 88 0.63 1.70 -14.18
C LEU A 88 -0.27 1.32 -12.99
N SER A 89 -1.21 0.40 -13.20
CA SER A 89 -2.20 0.02 -12.18
C SER A 89 -1.56 -0.85 -11.10
N ILE A 90 -0.71 -1.79 -11.51
CA ILE A 90 0.05 -2.62 -10.56
C ILE A 90 1.04 -1.76 -9.76
N MET A 91 1.73 -0.81 -10.37
CA MET A 91 2.68 0.05 -9.63
C MET A 91 1.94 0.90 -8.59
N ALA A 92 0.76 1.44 -8.92
CA ALA A 92 -0.06 2.17 -7.96
C ALA A 92 -0.48 1.30 -6.76
N ALA A 93 -0.90 0.05 -7.01
CA ALA A 93 -1.24 -0.89 -5.94
C ALA A 93 -0.01 -1.26 -5.08
N ILE A 94 1.14 -1.51 -5.71
CA ILE A 94 2.40 -1.77 -5.00
C ILE A 94 2.77 -0.60 -4.11
N SER A 95 2.71 0.64 -4.61
CA SER A 95 3.03 1.84 -3.83
C SER A 95 2.13 1.97 -2.59
N ALA A 96 0.82 1.76 -2.73
CA ALA A 96 -0.10 1.78 -1.59
C ALA A 96 0.25 0.73 -0.53
N VAL A 97 0.55 -0.50 -0.97
CA VAL A 97 0.95 -1.60 -0.08
C VAL A 97 2.27 -1.30 0.60
N GLU A 98 3.27 -0.80 -0.13
CA GLU A 98 4.61 -0.56 0.40
C GLU A 98 4.64 0.57 1.43
N MET A 99 3.92 1.67 1.18
CA MET A 99 3.72 2.74 2.16
C MET A 99 3.03 2.22 3.43
N ALA A 100 1.97 1.43 3.30
CA ALA A 100 1.28 0.85 4.45
C ALA A 100 2.18 -0.11 5.25
N CYS A 101 3.02 -0.89 4.58
CA CYS A 101 4.03 -1.73 5.23
C CYS A 101 5.07 -0.89 5.97
N TRP A 102 5.60 0.17 5.37
CA TRP A 102 6.53 1.08 6.06
C TRP A 102 5.92 1.77 7.27
N ASP A 103 4.66 2.18 7.16
CA ASP A 103 3.93 2.78 8.28
C ASP A 103 3.76 1.77 9.44
N ILE A 104 3.45 0.49 9.15
CA ILE A 104 3.48 -0.59 10.16
C ILE A 104 4.89 -0.73 10.76
N ILE A 105 5.92 -0.85 9.92
CA ILE A 105 7.30 -1.06 10.39
C ILE A 105 7.74 0.10 11.29
N GLY A 106 7.48 1.34 10.90
CA GLY A 106 7.79 2.51 11.71
C GLY A 106 7.10 2.47 13.07
N LYS A 107 5.80 2.17 13.10
CA LYS A 107 5.02 2.04 14.34
C LYS A 107 5.51 0.89 15.24
N GLU A 108 5.81 -0.26 14.67
CA GLU A 108 6.32 -1.44 15.38
C GLU A 108 7.70 -1.20 15.99
N LEU A 109 8.53 -0.41 15.32
CA LEU A 109 9.87 -0.07 15.78
C LEU A 109 9.90 1.20 16.64
N ASP A 110 8.77 1.87 16.84
CA ASP A 110 8.68 3.18 17.49
C ASP A 110 9.65 4.21 16.87
N LYS A 111 9.66 4.25 15.54
CA LYS A 111 10.54 5.09 14.74
C LYS A 111 9.81 5.73 13.56
N PRO A 112 10.09 7.00 13.25
CA PRO A 112 9.63 7.55 11.97
C PRO A 112 10.36 6.82 10.83
N VAL A 113 9.63 6.56 9.73
CA VAL A 113 10.14 5.76 8.59
C VAL A 113 11.48 6.29 8.05
N TYR A 114 11.67 7.61 8.00
CA TYR A 114 12.92 8.18 7.50
C TYR A 114 14.15 7.77 8.33
N GLU A 115 14.01 7.48 9.63
CA GLU A 115 15.13 6.97 10.46
C GLU A 115 15.53 5.55 10.07
N LEU A 116 14.60 4.78 9.54
CA LEU A 116 14.83 3.41 9.05
C LEU A 116 15.42 3.40 7.63
N LEU A 117 15.33 4.52 6.93
CA LEU A 117 15.81 4.73 5.56
C LEU A 117 17.09 5.59 5.50
N GLY A 118 17.87 5.61 6.58
CA GLY A 118 19.17 6.29 6.63
C GLY A 118 19.21 7.56 7.49
N GLY A 119 18.10 7.97 8.08
CA GLY A 119 18.04 9.12 8.98
C GLY A 119 18.01 10.48 8.28
N ALA A 120 17.76 11.54 9.06
CA ALA A 120 17.68 12.91 8.57
C ALA A 120 19.04 13.55 8.24
N GLY A 121 20.14 12.79 8.30
CA GLY A 121 21.47 13.26 7.95
C GLY A 121 22.58 12.34 8.48
N ALA A 122 23.57 12.09 7.63
CA ALA A 122 24.96 12.01 8.06
C ALA A 122 25.46 13.41 8.44
#